data_AF-A0A5C6B2M1-F1
#
_entry.id   AF-A0A5C6B2M1-F1
#
_cell.length_a   1.000
_cell.length_b   1.000
_cell.length_c   1.000
_cell.angle_alpha   90.00
_cell.angle_beta   90.00
_cell.angle_gamma   90.00
#
_symmetry.space_group_name_H-M   'P 1'
#
loop_
_entity.id
_entity.type
_entity.pdbx_description
1 polymer ?
#
loop_
_entity_poly.entity_id
_entity_poly.type
_entity_poly.pdbx_seq_one_letter_code
_entity_poly.pdbx_strand_id
1 'polypeptide(L)'
;MRFVFHPLMACVVALSVCAWVGCDQKTTTTTTTSSHDDEHEHGAEDHHHDSLPEAMTELATLRDQIAKAFADGEPKSADDQLHHAGDLLTDVEELVKKSELSDDAKKTALASVETLFTQFKEVDNKVHGDGGKDYSEVSEAIEAAMKSLGEAIK
;
A
#
# COMPACT_ATOMS: atom_id res chain seq x y z
N MET A 1 -25.54 45.67 -2.63
CA MET A 1 -26.02 45.38 -4.00
C MET A 1 -24.92 45.69 -5.00
N ARG A 2 -24.33 44.65 -5.59
CA ARG A 2 -23.81 44.58 -6.96
C ARG A 2 -23.24 43.17 -7.15
N PHE A 3 -24.06 42.34 -7.78
CA PHE A 3 -23.68 41.04 -8.31
C PHE A 3 -22.69 41.24 -9.46
N VAL A 4 -21.66 40.39 -9.54
CA VAL A 4 -21.02 40.12 -10.83
C VAL A 4 -20.98 38.60 -11.02
N PHE A 5 -21.90 38.19 -11.88
CA PHE A 5 -22.07 36.93 -12.56
C PHE A 5 -20.87 36.69 -13.48
N HIS A 6 -20.30 35.48 -13.52
CA HIS A 6 -19.55 35.01 -14.70
C HIS A 6 -19.84 33.52 -14.96
N PRO A 7 -19.83 33.11 -16.23
CA PRO A 7 -20.86 32.25 -16.79
C PRO A 7 -20.46 30.79 -16.94
N LEU A 8 -21.51 29.96 -16.91
CA LEU A 8 -21.63 28.66 -17.55
C LEU A 8 -21.09 28.72 -18.99
N MET A 9 -20.06 27.92 -19.31
CA MET A 9 -19.67 27.63 -20.69
C MET A 9 -19.74 26.12 -20.91
N ALA A 10 -20.73 25.72 -21.69
CA ALA A 10 -20.95 24.39 -22.22
C ALA A 10 -19.93 24.07 -23.33
N CYS A 11 -19.52 22.81 -23.43
CA CYS A 11 -19.22 22.18 -24.72
C CYS A 11 -19.37 20.65 -24.64
N VAL A 12 -20.33 20.17 -25.40
CA VAL A 12 -20.63 18.77 -25.72
C VAL A 12 -19.77 18.35 -26.92
N VAL A 13 -19.02 17.25 -26.82
CA VAL A 13 -18.49 16.47 -27.97
C VAL A 13 -18.31 15.02 -27.46
N ALA A 14 -19.23 14.09 -27.71
CA ALA A 14 -19.47 13.27 -28.90
C ALA A 14 -18.74 11.91 -28.88
N LEU A 15 -19.48 10.88 -29.31
CA LEU A 15 -19.21 9.45 -29.31
C LEU A 15 -17.91 9.04 -30.00
N SER A 16 -17.33 7.91 -29.56
CA SER A 16 -16.75 6.93 -30.47
C SER A 16 -16.84 5.52 -29.90
N VAL A 17 -17.70 4.73 -30.54
CA VAL A 17 -17.81 3.28 -30.39
C VAL A 17 -16.77 2.63 -31.29
N CYS A 18 -15.88 1.83 -30.71
CA CYS A 18 -15.12 0.82 -31.46
C CYS A 18 -15.52 -0.54 -30.90
N ALA A 19 -16.51 -1.17 -31.55
CA ALA A 19 -16.57 -2.62 -31.59
C ALA A 19 -15.34 -3.11 -32.39
N TRP A 20 -14.82 -4.29 -32.04
CA TRP A 20 -14.19 -5.30 -32.90
C TRP A 20 -13.42 -6.27 -31.99
N VAL A 21 -13.94 -7.49 -31.86
CA VAL A 21 -13.30 -8.79 -31.57
C VAL A 21 -14.50 -9.71 -31.30
N GLY A 22 -14.74 -10.82 -31.96
CA GLY A 22 -13.94 -11.65 -32.85
C GLY A 22 -14.58 -13.03 -32.73
N CYS A 23 -15.13 -13.56 -33.83
CA CYS A 23 -15.56 -14.95 -33.92
C CYS A 23 -14.35 -15.75 -34.45
N ASP A 24 -13.92 -16.82 -33.79
CA ASP A 24 -13.85 -18.17 -34.37
C ASP A 24 -13.19 -19.21 -33.41
N GLN A 25 -13.93 -20.32 -33.23
CA GLN A 25 -13.51 -21.72 -33.03
C GLN A 25 -12.77 -22.24 -31.76
N LYS A 26 -13.57 -22.95 -30.95
CA LYS A 26 -13.52 -24.40 -30.68
C LYS A 26 -12.12 -25.06 -30.59
N THR A 27 -11.74 -25.46 -29.38
CA THR A 27 -10.91 -26.66 -29.18
C THR A 27 -11.45 -27.50 -28.01
N THR A 28 -11.87 -28.72 -28.31
CA THR A 28 -12.10 -29.81 -27.35
C THR A 28 -10.78 -30.53 -27.14
N THR A 29 -10.32 -30.65 -25.89
CA THR A 29 -9.35 -31.68 -25.40
C THR A 29 -9.49 -31.68 -23.87
N THR A 30 -10.21 -32.65 -23.30
CA THR A 30 -9.68 -33.85 -22.63
C THR A 30 -8.83 -33.55 -21.38
N THR A 31 -9.45 -33.79 -20.23
CA THR A 31 -8.92 -34.33 -18.97
C THR A 31 -7.42 -34.21 -18.72
N THR A 32 -7.05 -33.47 -17.67
CA THR A 32 -6.04 -33.91 -16.70
C THR A 32 -6.38 -33.32 -15.34
N THR A 33 -6.72 -34.21 -14.41
CA THR A 33 -6.69 -33.99 -12.97
C THR A 33 -5.27 -33.62 -12.58
N SER A 34 -5.07 -32.40 -12.12
CA SER A 34 -3.97 -32.07 -11.22
C SER A 34 -4.53 -31.06 -10.21
N SER A 35 -4.92 -31.57 -9.06
CA SER A 35 -4.82 -30.80 -7.83
C SER A 35 -3.36 -30.35 -7.74
N HIS A 36 -3.11 -29.07 -7.98
CA HIS A 36 -1.89 -28.43 -7.52
C HIS A 36 -2.28 -27.85 -6.16
N ASP A 37 -2.05 -28.66 -5.12
CA ASP A 37 -1.76 -28.14 -3.78
C ASP A 37 -0.41 -27.44 -3.91
N ASP A 38 -0.46 -26.16 -4.30
CA ASP A 38 0.68 -25.26 -4.13
C ASP A 38 0.73 -24.91 -2.64
N GLU A 39 1.31 -25.82 -1.85
CA GLU A 39 1.68 -25.59 -0.46
C GLU A 39 2.83 -24.58 -0.45
N HIS A 40 2.46 -23.32 -0.55
CA HIS A 40 3.33 -22.19 -0.33
C HIS A 40 3.67 -22.08 1.17
N GLU A 41 4.63 -22.90 1.61
CA GLU A 41 5.27 -22.77 2.92
C GLU A 41 6.13 -21.48 2.92
N HIS A 42 5.49 -20.33 3.14
CA HIS A 42 6.17 -19.10 3.47
C HIS A 42 6.54 -19.18 4.94
N GLY A 43 7.75 -19.67 5.22
CA GLY A 43 8.35 -19.52 6.53
C GLY A 43 8.35 -18.04 6.90
N ALA A 44 7.55 -17.68 7.89
CA ALA A 44 7.67 -16.39 8.56
C ALA A 44 9.04 -16.39 9.24
N GLU A 45 10.06 -15.92 8.53
CA GLU A 45 11.32 -15.51 9.13
C GLU A 45 10.94 -14.48 10.21
N ASP A 46 11.34 -14.75 11.45
CA ASP A 46 11.03 -13.91 12.61
C ASP A 46 11.82 -12.59 12.48
N HIS A 47 11.23 -11.61 11.78
CA HIS A 47 11.83 -10.31 11.45
C HIS A 47 11.77 -9.35 12.65
N HIS A 48 12.30 -9.75 13.80
CA HIS A 48 12.28 -8.91 15.00
C HIS A 48 13.41 -7.89 14.99
N HIS A 49 13.10 -6.61 15.14
CA HIS A 49 14.09 -5.52 15.18
C HIS A 49 14.48 -5.14 16.60
N ASP A 50 15.78 -4.99 16.83
CA ASP A 50 16.31 -4.56 18.13
C ASP A 50 16.35 -3.03 18.28
N SER A 51 16.18 -2.27 17.18
CA SER A 51 16.32 -0.82 17.21
C SER A 51 15.41 -0.06 16.22
N LEU A 52 15.00 1.14 16.63
CA LEU A 52 14.19 2.05 15.80
C LEU A 52 14.87 2.46 14.47
N PRO A 53 16.19 2.73 14.39
CA PRO A 53 16.84 3.06 13.13
C PRO A 53 16.88 1.92 12.11
N GLU A 54 17.10 0.68 12.59
CA GLU A 54 17.07 -0.51 11.73
C GLU A 54 15.66 -0.73 11.18
N ALA A 55 14.66 -0.69 12.06
CA ALA A 55 13.26 -0.82 11.67
C ALA A 55 12.83 0.26 10.66
N MET A 56 13.27 1.52 10.81
CA MET A 56 12.98 2.57 9.82
C MET A 56 13.64 2.35 8.46
N THR A 57 14.83 1.75 8.44
CA THR A 57 15.54 1.44 7.19
C THR A 57 14.82 0.35 6.42
N GLU A 58 14.36 -0.67 7.12
CA GLU A 58 13.57 -1.75 6.54
C GLU A 58 12.20 -1.27 6.08
N LEU A 59 11.50 -0.47 6.90
CA LEU A 59 10.21 0.10 6.54
C LEU A 59 10.29 0.98 5.28
N ALA A 60 11.38 1.75 5.13
CA ALA A 60 11.63 2.52 3.91
C ALA A 60 11.84 1.61 2.69
N THR A 61 12.54 0.49 2.87
CA THR A 61 12.77 -0.51 1.82
C THR A 61 11.47 -1.17 1.37
N LEU A 62 10.64 -1.61 2.32
CA LEU A 62 9.32 -2.20 2.05
C LEU A 62 8.41 -1.20 1.33
N ARG A 63 8.37 0.06 1.80
CA ARG A 63 7.62 1.14 1.15
C ARG A 63 8.06 1.32 -0.31
N ASP A 64 9.36 1.31 -0.59
CA ASP A 64 9.88 1.45 -1.96
C ASP A 64 9.52 0.23 -2.85
N GLN A 65 9.56 -0.98 -2.29
CA GLN A 65 9.16 -2.20 -3.00
C GLN A 65 7.65 -2.20 -3.33
N ILE A 66 6.81 -1.80 -2.39
CA ILE A 66 5.36 -1.65 -2.60
C ILE A 66 5.09 -0.61 -3.69
N ALA A 67 5.73 0.57 -3.59
CA ALA A 67 5.58 1.62 -4.60
C ALA A 67 5.98 1.12 -5.99
N LYS A 68 7.07 0.35 -6.08
CA LYS A 68 7.56 -0.22 -7.33
C LYS A 68 6.58 -1.24 -7.92
N ALA A 69 6.03 -2.14 -7.12
CA ALA A 69 5.04 -3.13 -7.58
C ALA A 69 3.83 -2.47 -8.24
N PHE A 70 3.31 -1.39 -7.64
CA PHE A 70 2.22 -0.60 -8.23
C PHE A 70 2.66 0.13 -9.51
N ALA A 71 3.85 0.73 -9.54
CA ALA A 71 4.38 1.40 -10.72
C ALA A 71 4.64 0.45 -11.90
N ASP A 72 5.03 -0.79 -11.61
CA ASP A 72 5.25 -1.84 -12.60
C ASP A 72 3.95 -2.49 -13.11
N GLY A 73 2.79 -2.13 -12.53
CA GLY A 73 1.49 -2.71 -12.89
C GLY A 73 1.24 -4.09 -12.29
N GLU A 74 2.03 -4.49 -11.29
CA GLU A 74 2.00 -5.80 -10.64
C GLU A 74 1.63 -5.66 -9.15
N PRO A 75 0.48 -5.05 -8.77
CA PRO A 75 0.16 -4.76 -7.38
C PRO A 75 0.10 -6.02 -6.49
N LYS A 76 -0.29 -7.18 -7.05
CA LYS A 76 -0.29 -8.45 -6.31
C LYS A 76 1.10 -8.89 -5.85
N SER A 77 2.16 -8.42 -6.51
CA SER A 77 3.53 -8.73 -6.08
C SER A 77 3.97 -7.98 -4.82
N ALA A 78 3.13 -7.06 -4.30
CA ALA A 78 3.37 -6.32 -3.07
C ALA A 78 2.79 -6.99 -1.81
N ASP A 79 2.07 -8.11 -1.94
CA ASP A 79 1.31 -8.76 -0.85
C ASP A 79 2.19 -9.08 0.37
N ASP A 80 3.29 -9.82 0.13
CA ASP A 80 4.26 -10.18 1.18
C ASP A 80 4.88 -8.93 1.83
N GLN A 81 5.18 -7.90 1.04
CA GLN A 81 5.79 -6.66 1.53
C GLN A 81 4.79 -5.83 2.35
N LEU A 82 3.50 -5.87 2.03
CA LEU A 82 2.44 -5.21 2.79
C LEU A 82 2.24 -5.90 4.13
N HIS A 83 2.17 -7.23 4.15
CA HIS A 83 2.12 -8.00 5.39
C HIS A 83 3.35 -7.72 6.28
N HIS A 84 4.54 -7.78 5.70
CA HIS A 84 5.76 -7.48 6.44
C HIS A 84 5.79 -6.03 6.95
N ALA A 85 5.35 -5.04 6.16
CA ALA A 85 5.25 -3.67 6.65
C ALA A 85 4.30 -3.54 7.84
N GLY A 86 3.21 -4.31 7.85
CA GLY A 86 2.28 -4.39 8.99
C GLY A 86 2.93 -4.96 10.25
N ASP A 87 3.62 -6.10 10.13
CA ASP A 87 4.32 -6.72 11.26
C ASP A 87 5.41 -5.79 11.81
N LEU A 88 6.22 -5.21 10.92
CA LEU A 88 7.26 -4.25 11.29
C LEU A 88 6.71 -3.01 12.00
N LEU A 89 5.55 -2.49 11.57
CA LEU A 89 4.93 -1.36 12.25
C LEU A 89 4.47 -1.70 13.67
N THR A 90 4.12 -2.97 13.93
CA THR A 90 3.82 -3.46 15.29
C THR A 90 5.08 -3.39 16.16
N ASP A 91 6.21 -3.87 15.63
CA ASP A 91 7.50 -3.81 16.33
C ASP A 91 7.96 -2.38 16.59
N VAL A 92 7.82 -1.50 15.59
CA VAL A 92 8.11 -0.06 15.74
C VAL A 92 7.24 0.55 16.83
N GLU A 93 5.95 0.23 16.89
CA GLU A 93 5.04 0.70 17.95
C GLU A 93 5.56 0.29 19.34
N GLU A 94 5.98 -0.96 19.49
CA GLU A 94 6.53 -1.47 20.74
C GLU A 94 7.85 -0.80 21.13
N LEU A 95 8.76 -0.67 20.17
CA LEU A 95 10.05 -0.01 20.36
C LEU A 95 9.86 1.46 20.79
N VAL A 96 8.92 2.19 20.15
CA VAL A 96 8.57 3.56 20.55
C VAL A 96 8.06 3.60 21.98
N LYS A 97 7.15 2.70 22.38
CA LYS A 97 6.61 2.64 23.75
C LYS A 97 7.72 2.39 24.78
N LYS A 98 8.63 1.46 24.48
CA LYS A 98 9.75 1.04 25.35
C LYS A 98 10.94 2.02 25.33
N SER A 99 11.00 2.95 24.38
CA SER A 99 12.11 3.90 24.23
C SER A 99 12.19 4.95 25.35
N GLU A 100 13.32 5.65 25.43
CA GLU A 100 13.54 6.82 26.29
C GLU A 100 13.17 8.16 25.61
N LEU A 101 12.41 8.11 24.50
CA LEU A 101 11.91 9.32 23.83
C LEU A 101 11.01 10.15 24.76
N SER A 102 10.96 11.46 24.52
CA SER A 102 10.02 12.33 25.23
C SER A 102 8.57 11.95 24.96
N ASP A 103 7.64 12.32 25.84
CA ASP A 103 6.21 12.03 25.66
C ASP A 103 5.66 12.61 24.35
N ASP A 104 6.09 13.83 23.98
CA ASP A 104 5.71 14.48 22.72
C ASP A 104 6.27 13.73 21.49
N ALA A 105 7.51 13.22 21.59
CA ALA A 105 8.13 12.41 20.54
C ALA A 105 7.40 11.06 20.40
N LYS A 106 7.14 10.36 21.50
CA LYS A 106 6.36 9.10 21.49
C LYS A 106 4.98 9.31 20.89
N LYS A 107 4.27 10.37 21.29
CA LYS A 107 2.95 10.69 20.73
C LYS A 107 3.00 10.92 19.22
N THR A 108 3.98 11.69 18.75
CA THR A 108 4.16 11.96 17.31
C THR A 108 4.50 10.67 16.55
N ALA A 109 5.40 9.84 17.10
CA ALA A 109 5.79 8.58 16.50
C ALA A 109 4.61 7.60 16.40
N LEU A 110 3.86 7.40 17.50
CA LEU A 110 2.69 6.50 17.52
C LEU A 110 1.58 6.95 16.57
N ALA A 111 1.31 8.26 16.47
CA ALA A 111 0.35 8.78 15.50
C ALA A 111 0.81 8.56 14.04
N SER A 112 2.12 8.63 13.80
CA SER A 112 2.71 8.35 12.49
C SER A 112 2.60 6.86 12.15
N VAL A 113 2.86 5.97 13.10
CA VAL A 113 2.67 4.51 12.96
C VAL A 113 1.20 4.18 12.65
N GLU A 114 0.24 4.74 13.38
CA GLU A 114 -1.20 4.54 13.11
C GLU A 114 -1.59 4.99 11.68
N THR A 115 -1.02 6.12 11.24
CA THR A 115 -1.24 6.62 9.87
C THR A 115 -0.69 5.62 8.85
N LEU A 116 0.52 5.10 9.06
CA LEU A 116 1.15 4.12 8.17
C LEU A 116 0.35 2.82 8.11
N PHE A 117 -0.09 2.27 9.25
CA PHE A 117 -0.99 1.12 9.30
C PHE A 117 -2.26 1.36 8.48
N THR A 118 -2.89 2.52 8.68
CA THR A 118 -4.12 2.87 7.95
C THR A 118 -3.88 2.94 6.45
N GLN A 119 -2.82 3.61 6.00
CA GLN A 119 -2.55 3.75 4.57
C GLN A 119 -2.13 2.43 3.93
N PHE A 120 -1.23 1.66 4.55
CA PHE A 120 -0.83 0.36 4.01
C PHE A 120 -2.00 -0.63 3.98
N LYS A 121 -2.89 -0.61 4.98
CA LYS A 121 -4.13 -1.40 4.94
C LYS A 121 -5.03 -1.04 3.76
N GLU A 122 -5.14 0.24 3.37
CA GLU A 122 -5.91 0.62 2.18
C GLU A 122 -5.28 0.07 0.89
N VAL A 123 -3.94 -0.02 0.83
CA VAL A 123 -3.22 -0.62 -0.30
C VAL A 123 -3.37 -2.14 -0.30
N ASP A 124 -3.32 -2.77 0.87
CA ASP A 124 -3.53 -4.20 1.08
C ASP A 124 -4.95 -4.65 0.65
N ASN A 125 -5.98 -3.94 1.10
CA ASN A 125 -7.36 -4.16 0.66
C ASN A 125 -7.47 -4.09 -0.88
N LYS A 126 -6.70 -3.21 -1.54
CA LYS A 126 -6.64 -3.09 -3.00
C LYS A 126 -5.99 -4.31 -3.65
N VAL A 127 -4.92 -4.84 -3.06
CA VAL A 127 -4.23 -6.05 -3.52
C VAL A 127 -5.14 -7.28 -3.43
N HIS A 128 -5.88 -7.42 -2.32
CA HIS A 128 -6.81 -8.53 -2.10
C HIS A 128 -8.16 -8.39 -2.84
N GLY A 129 -8.48 -7.21 -3.37
CA GLY A 129 -9.75 -6.97 -4.07
C GLY A 129 -10.93 -6.64 -3.15
N ASP A 130 -10.65 -6.28 -1.90
CA ASP A 130 -11.61 -5.94 -0.85
C ASP A 130 -12.01 -4.45 -0.84
N GLY A 131 -11.64 -3.71 -1.89
CA GLY A 131 -11.79 -2.26 -1.96
C GLY A 131 -10.45 -1.58 -1.81
N GLY A 132 -10.34 -0.51 -1.02
CA GLY A 132 -9.08 0.17 -0.77
C GLY A 132 -8.65 1.14 -1.89
N LYS A 133 -7.38 1.51 -1.84
CA LYS A 133 -6.78 2.59 -2.64
C LYS A 133 -5.54 2.12 -3.37
N ASP A 134 -5.30 2.70 -4.54
CA ASP A 134 -4.03 2.59 -5.22
C ASP A 134 -2.92 3.26 -4.40
N TYR A 135 -1.69 2.75 -4.48
CA TYR A 135 -0.55 3.35 -3.80
C TYR A 135 -0.39 4.85 -4.13
N SER A 136 -0.65 5.24 -5.38
CA SER A 136 -0.57 6.64 -5.80
C SER A 136 -1.55 7.56 -5.05
N GLU A 137 -2.71 7.04 -4.61
CA GLU A 137 -3.73 7.81 -3.88
C GLU A 137 -3.35 8.06 -2.42
N VAL A 138 -2.42 7.28 -1.86
CA VAL A 138 -2.00 7.35 -0.45
C VAL A 138 -0.52 7.70 -0.27
N SER A 139 0.25 7.71 -1.34
CA SER A 139 1.71 7.91 -1.35
C SER A 139 2.15 9.16 -0.56
N GLU A 140 1.49 10.30 -0.75
CA GLU A 140 1.81 11.54 -0.03
C GLU A 140 1.60 11.39 1.49
N ALA A 141 0.54 10.68 1.92
CA ALA A 141 0.27 10.45 3.33
C ALA A 141 1.27 9.47 3.95
N ILE A 142 1.67 8.43 3.21
CA ILE A 142 2.72 7.50 3.62
C ILE A 142 4.05 8.24 3.77
N GLU A 143 4.44 9.06 2.80
CA GLU A 143 5.69 9.82 2.85
C GLU A 143 5.71 10.83 4.00
N ALA A 144 4.60 11.53 4.22
CA ALA A 144 4.47 12.46 5.33
C ALA A 144 4.60 11.76 6.69
N ALA A 145 3.97 10.59 6.84
CA ALA A 145 4.04 9.80 8.06
C ALA A 145 5.44 9.19 8.28
N MET A 146 6.09 8.67 7.23
CA MET A 146 7.47 8.19 7.29
C MET A 146 8.43 9.30 7.73
N LYS A 147 8.27 10.52 7.18
CA LYS A 147 9.07 11.68 7.56
C LYS A 147 8.82 12.09 9.02
N SER A 148 7.55 12.17 9.43
CA SER A 148 7.17 12.52 10.79
C SER A 148 7.70 11.51 11.81
N LEU A 149 7.56 10.22 11.53
CA LEU A 149 8.11 9.14 12.35
C LEU A 149 9.63 9.27 12.47
N GLY A 150 10.32 9.39 11.33
CA GLY A 150 11.78 9.57 11.30
C GLY A 150 12.28 10.84 11.98
N GLU A 151 11.46 11.90 12.08
CA GLU A 151 11.80 13.11 12.85
C GLU A 151 11.56 12.93 14.35
N ALA A 152 10.54 12.18 14.73
CA ALA A 152 10.19 11.94 16.13
C ALA A 152 11.17 11.00 16.86
N ILE A 153 11.84 10.11 16.13
CA ILE A 153 12.72 9.08 16.71
C ILE A 153 14.22 9.37 16.60
N LYS A 154 14.58 10.59 16.15
CA LYS A 154 15.97 11.09 16.12
C LYS A 154 16.41 11.58 17.49
#